data_AF-A0A7K4D7Q6-F1
#
_entry.id   AF-A0A7K4D7Q6-F1
#
_cell.length_a   1.000
_cell.length_b   1.000
_cell.length_c   1.000
_cell.angle_alpha   90.00
_cell.angle_beta   90.00
_cell.angle_gamma   90.00
#
_symmetry.space_group_name_H-M   'P 1'
#
loop_
_entity.id
_entity.type
_entity.pdbx_description
1 polymer ?
#
loop_
_entity_poly.entity_id
_entity_poly.type
_entity_poly.pdbx_seq_one_letter_code
_entity_poly.pdbx_strand_id
1 'polypeptide(L)'
;MTRTDRHKKAMIEALNKNLGVITLACKEVGICRQTHYDWYKEDEKYRKAVDDVENIALDFAESMLHRRIKEGDTTAIIFYLKTKGKKRGYIERQELEHSGKDIIIEFKE
;
A
#
# COMPACT_ATOMS: atom_id res chain seq x y z
N MET A 1 19.82 16.51 -20.91
CA MET A 1 18.58 15.95 -20.34
C MET A 1 17.67 15.57 -21.49
N THR A 2 17.34 14.29 -21.64
CA THR A 2 16.53 13.79 -22.77
C THR A 2 15.03 14.06 -22.55
N ARG A 3 14.23 13.89 -23.61
CA ARG A 3 12.76 13.95 -23.49
C ARG A 3 12.23 12.92 -22.49
N THR A 4 12.83 11.73 -22.45
CA THR A 4 12.47 10.66 -21.52
C THR A 4 12.80 11.05 -20.07
N ASP A 5 13.96 11.65 -19.82
CA ASP A 5 14.35 12.09 -18.47
C ASP A 5 13.39 13.14 -17.90
N ARG A 6 12.90 14.06 -18.75
CA ARG A 6 11.87 15.04 -18.35
C ARG A 6 10.57 14.38 -17.93
N HIS A 7 10.09 13.38 -18.68
CA HIS A 7 8.85 12.68 -18.33
C HIS A 7 9.03 11.81 -17.09
N LYS A 8 10.18 11.15 -16.91
CA LYS A 8 10.51 10.40 -15.69
C LYS A 8 10.45 11.31 -14.46
N LYS A 9 11.10 12.48 -14.53
CA LYS A 9 11.06 13.46 -13.44
C LYS A 9 9.63 13.95 -13.15
N ALA A 10 8.90 14.34 -14.19
CA ALA A 10 7.50 14.76 -14.05
C ALA A 10 6.62 13.66 -13.46
N MET A 11 6.89 12.40 -13.78
CA MET A 11 6.18 11.24 -13.21
C MET A 11 6.45 11.05 -11.72
N ILE A 12 7.69 11.21 -11.26
CA ILE A 12 7.98 11.17 -9.82
C ILE A 12 7.30 12.33 -9.08
N GLU A 13 7.31 13.53 -9.64
CA GLU A 13 6.62 14.69 -9.06
C GLU A 13 5.09 14.48 -8.98
N ALA A 14 4.50 13.96 -10.06
CA ALA A 14 3.08 13.63 -10.11
C ALA A 14 2.72 12.49 -9.15
N LEU A 15 3.56 11.46 -9.01
CA LEU A 15 3.36 10.40 -8.03
C LEU A 15 3.37 10.94 -6.60
N ASN A 16 4.31 11.83 -6.25
CA ASN A 16 4.34 12.47 -4.93
C ASN A 16 3.05 13.25 -4.64
N LYS A 17 2.59 14.05 -5.60
CA LYS A 17 1.36 14.85 -5.47
C LYS A 17 0.11 13.98 -5.35
N ASN A 18 0.08 12.85 -6.05
CA ASN A 18 -1.04 11.91 -6.05
C ASN A 18 -0.87 10.76 -5.05
N LEU A 19 0.05 10.87 -4.08
CA LEU A 19 0.29 9.86 -3.03
C LEU A 19 0.48 8.43 -3.59
N GLY A 20 1.26 8.31 -4.66
CA GLY A 20 1.58 7.03 -5.30
C GLY A 20 0.50 6.49 -6.25
N VAL A 21 -0.60 7.22 -6.50
CA VAL A 21 -1.65 6.76 -7.42
C VAL A 21 -1.19 6.86 -8.88
N ILE A 22 -0.65 5.76 -9.41
CA ILE A 22 -0.08 5.65 -10.77
C ILE A 22 -1.04 6.13 -11.84
N THR A 23 -2.34 5.79 -11.76
CA THR A 23 -3.33 6.18 -12.78
C THR A 23 -3.48 7.70 -12.90
N LEU A 24 -3.53 8.40 -11.77
CA LEU A 24 -3.69 9.85 -11.75
C LEU A 24 -2.39 10.52 -12.20
N ALA A 25 -1.25 10.03 -11.72
CA ALA A 25 0.06 10.53 -12.12
C ALA A 25 0.32 10.36 -13.62
N CYS A 26 0.01 9.19 -14.21
CA CYS A 26 0.11 8.96 -15.65
C CYS A 26 -0.76 9.92 -16.46
N LYS A 27 -1.99 10.19 -15.99
CA LYS A 27 -2.91 11.13 -16.63
C LYS A 27 -2.39 12.58 -16.56
N GLU A 28 -1.81 12.97 -15.43
CA GLU A 28 -1.24 14.31 -15.22
C GLU A 28 0.00 14.55 -16.10
N VAL A 29 0.85 13.54 -16.26
CA VAL A 29 2.07 13.64 -17.07
C VAL A 29 1.82 13.42 -18.56
N GLY A 30 0.71 12.75 -18.91
CA GLY A 30 0.37 12.43 -20.30
C GLY A 30 1.09 11.20 -20.86
N ILE A 31 1.38 10.21 -20.01
CA ILE A 31 2.01 8.94 -20.43
C ILE A 31 1.07 7.76 -20.18
N CYS A 32 1.26 6.65 -20.90
CA CYS A 32 0.54 5.43 -20.60
C CYS A 32 1.16 4.72 -19.37
N ARG A 33 0.36 3.90 -18.66
CA ARG A 33 0.86 3.13 -17.51
C ARG A 33 1.96 2.15 -17.89
N GLN A 34 1.91 1.61 -19.11
CA GLN A 34 2.93 0.68 -19.60
C GLN A 34 4.32 1.34 -19.57
N THR A 35 4.42 2.58 -20.05
CA THR A 35 5.68 3.35 -20.03
C THR A 35 6.23 3.54 -18.62
N HIS A 36 5.37 3.75 -17.62
CA HIS A 36 5.81 3.79 -16.21
C HIS A 36 6.42 2.45 -15.76
N TYR A 37 5.76 1.34 -16.05
CA TYR A 37 6.27 0.01 -15.67
C TYR A 37 7.54 -0.40 -16.44
N ASP A 38 7.65 -0.01 -17.71
CA ASP A 38 8.87 -0.22 -18.49
C ASP A 38 10.05 0.50 -17.83
N TRP A 39 9.86 1.78 -17.47
CA TRP A 39 10.88 2.54 -16.73
C TRP A 39 11.17 1.96 -15.34
N TYR A 40 10.15 1.49 -14.63
CA TYR A 40 10.32 0.86 -13.32
C TYR A 40 11.17 -0.43 -13.41
N LYS A 41 11.04 -1.19 -14.50
CA LYS A 41 11.82 -2.41 -14.73
C LYS A 41 13.24 -2.13 -15.21
N GLU A 42 13.40 -1.15 -16.09
CA GLU A 42 14.65 -0.93 -16.83
C GLU A 42 15.59 0.08 -16.17
N ASP A 43 15.06 1.01 -15.35
CA ASP A 43 15.81 2.08 -14.73
C ASP A 43 15.76 1.97 -13.20
N GLU A 44 16.83 1.44 -12.61
CA GLU A 44 16.96 1.27 -11.17
C GLU A 44 16.86 2.58 -10.37
N LYS A 45 17.35 3.70 -10.93
CA LYS A 45 17.26 5.01 -10.25
C LYS A 45 15.82 5.49 -10.21
N TYR A 46 15.10 5.32 -11.32
CA TYR A 46 13.69 5.63 -11.40
C TYR A 46 12.88 4.75 -10.45
N ARG A 47 13.12 3.43 -10.46
CA ARG A 47 12.49 2.47 -9.55
C ARG A 47 12.63 2.90 -8.10
N LYS A 48 13.86 3.18 -7.66
CA LYS A 48 14.13 3.62 -6.29
C LYS A 48 13.37 4.90 -5.94
N ALA A 49 13.33 5.87 -6.86
CA ALA A 49 12.58 7.11 -6.63
C ALA A 49 11.07 6.86 -6.52
N VAL A 50 10.50 5.91 -7.27
CA VAL A 50 9.09 5.49 -7.15
C VAL A 50 8.86 4.81 -5.80
N ASP A 51 9.72 3.86 -5.41
CA ASP A 51 9.61 3.15 -4.12
C ASP A 51 9.68 4.13 -2.94
N ASP A 52 10.52 5.17 -3.03
CA ASP A 52 10.58 6.25 -2.03
C ASP A 52 9.26 7.03 -1.93
N VAL A 53 8.49 7.19 -3.02
CA VAL A 53 7.15 7.80 -2.98
C VAL A 53 6.16 6.93 -2.21
N GLU A 54 6.26 5.61 -2.29
CA GLU A 54 5.36 4.72 -1.53
C GLU A 54 5.52 4.92 -0.02
N ASN A 55 6.76 5.13 0.46
CA ASN A 55 7.01 5.47 1.86
C ASN A 55 6.33 6.80 2.25
N ILE A 56 6.37 7.81 1.38
CA ILE A 56 5.69 9.09 1.62
C ILE A 56 4.17 8.90 1.70
N ALA A 57 3.59 8.04 0.85
CA ALA A 57 2.16 7.74 0.88
C ALA A 57 1.77 7.02 2.18
N LEU A 58 2.60 6.10 2.66
CA LEU A 58 2.43 5.44 3.96
C LEU A 58 2.50 6.45 5.11
N ASP A 59 3.53 7.31 5.15
CA ASP A 59 3.69 8.34 6.18
C ASP A 59 2.48 9.29 6.21
N PHE A 60 1.96 9.67 5.03
CA PHE A 60 0.75 10.47 4.93
C PHE A 60 -0.46 9.74 5.51
N ALA A 61 -0.67 8.47 5.16
CA ALA A 61 -1.75 7.67 5.72
C ALA A 61 -1.63 7.52 7.26
N GLU A 62 -0.43 7.33 7.79
CA GLU A 62 -0.16 7.31 9.22
C GLU A 62 -0.49 8.65 9.90
N SER A 63 -0.12 9.78 9.26
CA SER A 63 -0.46 11.12 9.77
C SER A 63 -1.98 11.33 9.87
N MET A 64 -2.72 10.84 8.86
CA MET A 64 -4.18 10.92 8.84
C MET A 64 -4.80 10.01 9.90
N LEU A 65 -4.28 8.81 10.08
CA LEU A 65 -4.69 7.89 11.14
C LEU A 65 -4.51 8.54 12.52
N HIS A 66 -3.34 9.12 12.80
CA HIS A 66 -3.09 9.81 14.07
C HIS A 66 -4.01 11.02 14.27
N ARG A 67 -4.31 11.79 13.22
CA ARG A 67 -5.28 12.88 13.30
C ARG A 67 -6.66 12.38 13.70
N ARG A 68 -7.15 11.31 13.08
CA ARG A 68 -8.45 10.68 13.43
C ARG A 68 -8.47 10.15 14.86
N ILE A 69 -7.37 9.58 15.34
CA ILE A 69 -7.21 9.16 16.74
C ILE A 69 -7.34 10.36 17.69
N LYS A 70 -6.69 11.49 17.38
CA LYS A 70 -6.79 12.71 18.18
C LYS A 70 -8.21 13.27 18.22
N GLU A 71 -8.98 13.10 17.14
CA GLU A 71 -10.40 13.46 17.05
C GLU A 71 -11.34 12.47 17.79
N GLY A 72 -10.80 11.39 18.37
CA GLY A 72 -11.59 10.40 19.11
C GLY A 72 -12.28 9.37 18.22
N ASP A 73 -11.84 9.16 16.98
CA ASP A 73 -12.37 8.11 16.11
C ASP A 73 -12.07 6.72 16.70
N THR A 74 -13.09 6.09 17.27
CA THR A 74 -13.00 4.78 17.92
C THR A 74 -12.44 3.70 16.99
N THR A 75 -12.81 3.71 15.71
CA THR A 75 -12.34 2.71 14.74
C THR A 75 -10.85 2.88 14.47
N ALA A 76 -10.38 4.12 14.30
CA ALA A 76 -8.97 4.44 14.13
C ALA A 76 -8.14 4.04 15.38
N ILE A 77 -8.65 4.31 16.58
CA ILE A 77 -8.02 3.92 17.85
C ILE A 77 -7.90 2.40 17.96
N ILE A 78 -8.99 1.67 17.73
CA ILE A 78 -9.00 0.20 17.77
C ILE A 78 -8.02 -0.36 16.74
N PHE A 79 -8.07 0.12 15.51
CA PHE A 79 -7.17 -0.32 14.43
C PHE A 79 -5.69 -0.13 14.81
N TYR A 80 -5.33 1.06 15.32
CA TYR A 80 -3.97 1.36 15.74
C TYR A 80 -3.51 0.45 16.90
N LEU A 81 -4.37 0.20 17.89
CA LEU A 81 -4.03 -0.66 19.02
C LEU A 81 -3.91 -2.13 18.61
N LYS A 82 -4.80 -2.64 17.75
CA LYS A 82 -4.71 -4.00 17.20
C LYS A 82 -3.43 -4.23 16.37
N THR A 83 -2.87 -3.16 15.78
CA THR A 83 -1.68 -3.26 14.91
C THR A 83 -0.38 -2.97 15.67
N LYS A 84 -0.22 -1.78 16.26
CA LYS A 84 1.00 -1.36 16.98
C LYS A 84 0.98 -1.74 18.46
N GLY A 85 -0.19 -1.91 19.06
CA GLY A 85 -0.39 -2.25 20.47
C GLY A 85 -0.29 -3.75 20.80
N LYS A 86 0.00 -4.64 19.83
CA LYS A 86 0.05 -6.11 20.07
C LYS A 86 0.93 -6.51 21.26
N LYS A 87 2.09 -5.86 21.44
CA LYS A 87 3.00 -6.10 22.58
C LYS A 87 2.40 -5.74 23.95
N ARG A 88 1.34 -4.94 23.97
CA ARG A 88 0.59 -4.53 25.17
C ARG A 88 -0.69 -5.37 25.37
N GLY A 89 -0.87 -6.46 24.62
CA GLY A 89 -1.99 -7.37 24.78
C GLY A 89 -3.21 -7.09 23.89
N TYR A 90 -3.14 -6.12 22.97
CA TYR A 90 -4.18 -5.86 21.97
C TYR A 90 -4.12 -6.86 20.81
N ILE A 91 -4.24 -8.15 21.15
CA ILE A 91 -4.23 -9.26 20.21
C ILE A 91 -5.65 -9.78 20.07
N GLU A 92 -6.16 -9.78 18.85
CA GLU A 92 -7.42 -10.44 18.52
C GLU A 92 -7.18 -11.95 18.47
N ARG A 93 -7.74 -12.69 19.43
CA ARG A 93 -7.70 -14.15 19.45
C ARG A 93 -8.90 -14.67 18.68
N GLN A 94 -8.66 -15.59 17.76
CA GLN A 94 -9.71 -16.40 17.14
C GLN A 94 -9.84 -17.70 17.93
N GLU A 95 -11.03 -17.99 18.43
CA GLU A 95 -11.39 -19.31 18.93
C GLU A 95 -11.91 -20.11 17.74
N LEU A 96 -11.13 -21.08 17.27
CA LEU A 96 -11.52 -22.00 16.22
C LEU A 96 -12.03 -23.28 16.88
N GLU A 97 -13.35 -23.47 16.90
CA GLU A 97 -13.94 -24.74 17.30
C GLU A 97 -13.77 -25.77 16.19
N HIS A 98 -12.92 -26.77 16.42
CA HIS A 98 -12.76 -27.90 15.52
C HIS A 98 -13.84 -28.94 15.82
N SER A 99 -14.98 -28.87 15.12
CA SER A 99 -15.93 -29.99 15.12
C SER A 99 -15.36 -31.08 14.21
N GLY A 100 -14.65 -32.05 14.79
CA GLY A 100 -14.15 -33.23 14.07
C GLY A 100 -15.32 -34.08 13.59
N LYS A 101 -15.84 -33.81 12.39
CA LYS A 101 -16.63 -34.79 11.64
C LYS A 101 -15.66 -35.56 10.76
N ASP A 102 -15.46 -36.83 11.08
CA ASP A 102 -14.71 -37.75 10.23
C ASP A 102 -15.35 -37.77 8.84
N ILE A 103 -14.62 -37.28 7.84
CA ILE A 103 -15.03 -37.36 6.45
C ILE A 103 -14.71 -38.78 5.99
N ILE A 104 -15.72 -39.66 5.98
CA ILE A 104 -15.60 -40.98 5.36
C ILE A 104 -15.57 -40.76 3.84
N ILE A 105 -14.41 -40.98 3.22
CA ILE A 105 -14.25 -40.97 1.77
C ILE A 105 -14.44 -42.40 1.27
N GLU A 106 -15.60 -42.69 0.68
CA GLU A 106 -15.82 -43.93 -0.06
C GLU A 106 -15.17 -43.81 -1.45
N PHE A 107 -14.11 -44.58 -1.68
CA PHE A 107 -13.57 -44.80 -3.01
C PHE A 107 -14.41 -45.88 -3.70
N LYS A 108 -15.09 -45.52 -4.79
CA LYS A 108 -15.71 -46.51 -5.70
C LYS A 108 -14.67 -46.98 -6.70
N GLU A 109 -14.45 -48.30 -6.76
CA GLU A 109 -13.74 -49.00 -7.84
C GLU A 109 -14.48 -48.91 -9.18
#